data_AF-A0A9P0D2B8-F1
#
_entry.id   AF-A0A9P0D2B8-F1
#
_cell.length_a   1.000
_cell.length_b   1.000
_cell.length_c   1.000
_cell.angle_alpha   90.00
_cell.angle_beta   90.00
_cell.angle_gamma   90.00
#
_symmetry.space_group_name_H-M   'P 1'
#
loop_
_entity.id
_entity.type
_entity.pdbx_description
1 polymer ?
#
loop_
_entity_poly.entity_id
_entity_poly.type
_entity_poly.pdbx_seq_one_letter_code
_entity_poly.pdbx_strand_id
1 'polypeptide(L)'
;MSRRGKPITIFSDNATNFTGAHNTLKEIKNFFKINHNLDPIQNFLGNQFVQWKFIPANSPHWGGLWEAGIKATKFHLRRVVGNHTLTFEQFLTVLIEIEGILNSRPLSPLSSDPNDFTCLTPGHFLIGDPITSIPEINVMNVPDNRLKFWQLCTKM
;
A
#
# COMPACT_ATOMS: atom_id res chain seq x y z
N MET A 1 8.68 2.33 3.33
CA MET A 1 9.74 2.05 2.33
C MET A 1 9.98 0.57 2.14
N SER A 2 10.07 -0.25 3.19
CA SER A 2 10.54 -1.64 3.08
C SER A 2 9.73 -2.55 2.13
N ARG A 3 8.45 -2.28 1.84
CA ARG A 3 7.63 -3.10 0.92
C ARG A 3 7.71 -2.69 -0.56
N ARG A 4 7.89 -1.39 -0.84
CA ARG A 4 7.77 -0.80 -2.20
C ARG A 4 8.94 0.09 -2.59
N GLY A 5 9.99 0.11 -1.78
CA GLY A 5 11.13 1.01 -1.94
C GLY A 5 10.88 2.45 -1.48
N LYS A 6 11.85 3.32 -1.80
CA LYS A 6 11.81 4.77 -1.56
C LYS A 6 11.10 5.46 -2.73
N PRO A 7 9.98 6.17 -2.51
CA PRO A 7 9.37 6.96 -3.57
C PRO A 7 10.27 8.14 -3.94
N ILE A 8 10.21 8.55 -5.21
CA ILE A 8 10.86 9.78 -5.68
C ILE A 8 10.02 11.00 -5.26
N THR A 9 8.69 10.89 -5.35
CA THR A 9 7.74 11.95 -5.02
C THR A 9 6.61 11.41 -4.15
N ILE A 10 6.18 12.20 -3.15
CA ILE A 10 4.98 11.98 -2.33
C ILE A 10 3.99 13.11 -2.61
N PHE A 11 2.73 12.75 -2.81
CA PHE A 11 1.61 13.68 -2.86
C PHE A 11 0.74 13.50 -1.62
N SER A 12 0.30 14.59 -0.98
CA SER A 12 -0.63 14.55 0.16
C SER A 12 -1.54 15.77 0.19
N ASP A 13 -2.61 15.70 0.99
CA ASP A 13 -3.34 16.89 1.43
C ASP A 13 -2.53 17.70 2.47
N ASN A 14 -3.09 18.85 2.86
CA ASN A 14 -2.48 19.80 3.80
C ASN A 14 -2.78 19.47 5.27
N ALA A 15 -3.19 18.25 5.61
CA ALA A 15 -3.40 17.87 7.01
C ALA A 15 -2.12 18.07 7.83
N THR A 16 -2.31 18.48 9.09
CA THR A 16 -1.21 18.88 9.98
C THR A 16 -0.15 17.80 10.16
N ASN A 17 -0.54 16.52 10.16
CA ASN A 17 0.39 15.39 10.23
C ASN A 17 1.32 15.35 9.00
N PHE A 18 0.80 15.57 7.79
CA PHE A 18 1.61 15.59 6.58
C PHE A 18 2.49 16.84 6.50
N THR A 19 1.98 18.00 6.94
CA THR A 19 2.76 19.23 7.05
C THR A 19 3.93 19.06 8.02
N GLY A 20 3.71 18.44 9.18
CA GLY A 20 4.77 18.13 10.14
C GLY A 20 5.83 17.17 9.59
N ALA A 21 5.39 16.11 8.91
CA ALA A 21 6.31 15.16 8.26
C ALA A 21 7.13 15.82 7.14
N HIS A 22 6.52 16.68 6.34
CA HIS A 22 7.21 17.47 5.32
C HIS A 22 8.30 18.38 5.93
N ASN A 23 7.96 19.09 7.01
CA ASN A 23 8.91 19.97 7.70
C ASN A 23 10.10 19.19 8.26
N THR A 24 9.85 18.04 8.88
CA THR A 24 10.91 17.14 9.39
C THR A 24 11.84 16.71 8.26
N LEU A 25 11.31 16.30 7.11
CA LEU A 25 12.12 15.93 5.95
C LEU A 25 12.91 17.11 5.39
N LYS A 26 12.34 18.31 5.43
CA LYS A 26 13.01 19.55 4.99
C LYS A 26 14.17 19.94 5.91
N GLU A 27 14.03 19.77 7.22
CA GLU A 27 15.09 19.99 8.20
C GLU A 27 16.27 19.05 7.97
N ILE A 28 16.00 17.75 7.80
CA ILE A 28 17.03 16.76 7.46
C ILE A 28 17.74 17.16 6.17
N LYS A 29 16.99 17.53 5.12
CA LYS A 29 17.57 17.99 3.85
C LYS A 29 18.48 19.21 4.04
N ASN A 30 18.07 20.18 4.86
CA ASN A 30 18.85 21.37 5.12
C ASN A 30 20.12 21.06 5.93
N PHE A 31 20.06 20.14 6.88
CA PHE A 31 21.24 19.68 7.63
C PHE A 31 22.33 19.13 6.69
N PHE A 32 21.96 18.31 5.70
CA PHE A 32 22.92 17.81 4.71
C PHE A 32 23.41 18.87 3.72
N LYS A 33 22.64 19.95 3.49
CA LYS A 33 23.07 21.08 2.67
C LYS A 33 24.02 22.03 3.39
N ILE A 34 23.81 22.32 4.67
CA ILE A 34 24.61 23.34 5.38
C ILE A 34 26.06 22.87 5.58
N ASN A 35 26.31 21.56 5.62
CA ASN A 35 27.64 20.98 5.80
C ASN A 35 28.48 20.92 4.50
N HIS A 36 28.38 21.92 3.61
CA HIS A 36 29.01 22.01 2.28
C HIS A 36 30.57 22.06 2.27
N ASN A 37 31.26 21.19 3.02
CA ASN A 37 32.66 20.87 2.77
C ASN A 37 32.75 19.52 2.05
N LEU A 38 32.69 19.59 0.71
CA LEU A 38 33.48 18.79 -0.25
C LEU A 38 33.34 17.25 -0.28
N ASP A 39 32.40 16.62 0.42
CA ASP A 39 32.23 15.16 0.33
C ASP A 39 31.23 14.75 -0.78
N PRO A 40 31.65 13.97 -1.80
CA PRO A 40 30.76 13.38 -2.80
C PRO A 40 29.55 12.63 -2.21
N ILE A 41 29.71 12.05 -1.02
CA ILE A 41 28.66 11.33 -0.30
C ILE A 41 27.56 12.28 0.13
N GLN A 42 27.89 13.47 0.64
CA GLN A 42 26.88 14.45 1.05
C GLN A 42 26.11 15.02 -0.13
N ASN A 43 26.77 15.26 -1.27
CA ASN A 43 26.11 15.69 -2.50
C ASN A 43 25.18 14.60 -3.06
N PHE A 44 25.62 13.33 -3.04
CA PHE A 44 24.77 12.21 -3.41
C PHE A 44 23.53 12.13 -2.51
N LEU A 45 23.72 12.17 -1.19
CA LEU A 45 22.62 12.15 -0.22
C LEU A 45 21.67 13.36 -0.38
N GLY A 46 22.22 14.56 -0.64
CA GLY A 46 21.51 15.80 -0.99
C GLY A 46 20.56 15.69 -2.19
N ASN A 47 20.87 14.78 -3.11
CA ASN A 47 20.07 14.51 -4.32
C ASN A 47 19.12 13.30 -4.17
N GLN A 48 19.27 12.51 -3.10
CA GLN A 48 18.43 11.33 -2.83
C GLN A 48 17.15 11.64 -2.04
N PHE A 49 16.82 12.91 -1.82
CA PHE A 49 15.64 13.30 -1.03
C PHE A 49 14.32 13.10 -1.77
N VAL A 50 13.31 12.66 -1.02
CA VAL A 50 11.94 12.54 -1.52
C VAL A 50 11.34 13.93 -1.77
N GLN A 51 10.81 14.16 -2.96
CA GLN A 51 10.06 15.38 -3.25
C GLN A 51 8.66 15.28 -2.65
N TRP A 52 8.28 16.17 -1.74
CA TRP A 52 6.92 16.23 -1.23
C TRP A 52 6.14 17.33 -1.94
N LYS A 53 4.94 17.03 -2.42
CA LYS A 53 4.02 17.96 -3.07
C LYS A 53 2.68 17.93 -2.37
N PHE A 54 2.21 19.11 -1.97
CA PHE A 54 0.86 19.26 -1.44
C PHE A 54 -0.12 19.51 -2.57
N ILE A 55 -1.28 18.86 -2.53
CA ILE A 55 -2.36 19.20 -3.45
C ILE A 55 -2.94 20.58 -3.09
N PRO A 56 -3.50 21.30 -4.07
CA PRO A 56 -4.13 22.58 -3.78
C PRO A 56 -5.24 22.42 -2.74
N ALA A 57 -5.38 23.42 -1.86
CA ALA A 57 -6.45 23.42 -0.87
C ALA A 57 -7.83 23.27 -1.56
N ASN A 58 -8.75 22.56 -0.90
CA ASN A 58 -10.12 22.34 -1.38
C ASN A 58 -10.21 21.73 -2.81
N SER A 59 -9.23 20.89 -3.19
CA SER A 59 -9.21 20.24 -4.51
C SER A 59 -9.45 18.73 -4.39
N PRO A 60 -10.68 18.28 -4.05
CA PRO A 60 -11.01 16.88 -3.77
C PRO A 60 -10.77 15.95 -4.98
N HIS A 61 -10.80 16.47 -6.20
CA HIS A 61 -10.50 15.70 -7.39
C HIS A 61 -9.07 15.13 -7.41
N TRP A 62 -8.10 15.81 -6.78
CA TRP A 62 -6.74 15.27 -6.66
C TRP A 62 -6.67 14.08 -5.70
N GLY A 63 -7.56 14.03 -4.71
CA GLY A 63 -7.60 12.97 -3.71
C GLY A 63 -8.47 11.77 -4.06
N GLY A 64 -9.32 11.89 -5.09
CA GLY A 64 -10.28 10.85 -5.46
C GLY A 64 -9.66 9.47 -5.68
N LEU A 65 -8.43 9.39 -6.20
CA LEU A 65 -7.76 8.10 -6.45
C LEU A 65 -7.42 7.36 -5.15
N TRP A 66 -6.77 8.03 -4.17
CA TRP A 66 -6.45 7.38 -2.90
C TRP A 66 -7.69 7.20 -2.03
N GLU A 67 -8.68 8.10 -2.11
CA GLU A 67 -9.97 7.95 -1.42
C GLU A 67 -10.75 6.74 -1.93
N ALA A 68 -10.73 6.49 -3.26
CA ALA A 68 -11.31 5.29 -3.84
C ALA A 68 -10.61 4.02 -3.32
N GLY A 69 -9.28 4.04 -3.20
CA GLY A 69 -8.50 2.97 -2.57
C GLY A 69 -8.92 2.73 -1.12
N ILE A 70 -8.99 3.79 -0.30
CA ILE A 70 -9.43 3.72 1.10
C ILE A 70 -10.85 3.15 1.21
N LYS A 71 -11.76 3.58 0.31
CA LYS A 71 -13.13 3.08 0.25
C LYS A 71 -13.16 1.58 -0.05
N ALA A 72 -12.36 1.11 -1.01
CA ALA A 72 -12.26 -0.30 -1.35
C ALA A 72 -11.70 -1.14 -0.19
N THR A 73 -10.63 -0.69 0.47
CA THR A 73 -10.08 -1.37 1.66
C THR A 73 -11.12 -1.49 2.77
N LYS A 74 -11.81 -0.39 3.10
CA LYS A 74 -12.87 -0.37 4.12
C LYS A 74 -14.05 -1.30 3.75
N PHE A 75 -14.38 -1.36 2.46
CA PHE A 75 -15.45 -2.23 1.95
C PHE A 75 -15.16 -3.71 2.18
N HIS A 76 -13.92 -4.16 1.94
CA HIS A 76 -13.50 -5.54 2.22
C HIS A 76 -13.37 -5.80 3.72
N LEU A 77 -12.73 -4.91 4.47
CA LEU A 77 -12.57 -5.05 5.92
C LEU A 77 -13.90 -5.27 6.64
N ARG A 78 -14.94 -4.48 6.32
CA ARG A 78 -16.26 -4.62 6.93
C ARG A 78 -16.93 -5.97 6.66
N ARG A 79 -16.63 -6.61 5.53
CA ARG A 79 -17.24 -7.89 5.16
C ARG A 79 -16.49 -9.07 5.76
N VAL A 80 -15.17 -9.06 5.64
CA VAL A 80 -14.30 -10.13 6.11
C VAL A 80 -14.31 -10.17 7.64
N VAL A 81 -14.08 -9.02 8.30
CA VAL A 81 -14.03 -8.99 9.77
C VAL A 81 -15.40 -9.21 10.39
N GLY A 82 -16.47 -8.65 9.80
CA GLY A 82 -17.82 -8.75 10.33
C GLY A 82 -17.90 -8.28 11.79
N ASN A 83 -18.33 -9.18 12.67
CA ASN A 83 -18.48 -8.91 14.12
C ASN A 83 -17.28 -9.38 14.96
N HIS A 84 -16.20 -9.86 14.33
CA HIS A 84 -15.03 -10.35 15.06
C HIS A 84 -14.22 -9.19 15.64
N THR A 85 -13.73 -9.38 16.88
CA THR A 85 -12.70 -8.50 17.45
C THR A 85 -11.35 -9.13 17.19
N LEU A 86 -10.49 -8.45 16.44
CA LEU A 86 -9.19 -8.97 16.02
C LEU A 86 -8.08 -8.45 16.94
N THR A 87 -7.09 -9.30 17.21
CA THR A 87 -5.80 -8.84 17.73
C THR A 87 -5.06 -8.05 16.66
N PHE A 88 -4.00 -7.34 17.05
CA PHE A 88 -3.18 -6.57 16.10
C PHE A 88 -2.63 -7.44 14.96
N GLU A 89 -2.10 -8.62 15.28
CA GLU A 89 -1.54 -9.55 14.29
C GLU A 89 -2.62 -10.11 13.34
N GLN A 90 -3.81 -10.40 13.85
CA GLN A 90 -4.95 -10.84 13.02
C GLN A 90 -5.37 -9.74 12.06
N PHE A 91 -5.50 -8.51 12.57
CA PHE A 91 -5.87 -7.36 11.76
C PHE A 91 -4.83 -7.08 10.67
N LEU A 92 -3.53 -7.18 11.01
CA LEU A 92 -2.45 -7.00 10.05
C LEU A 92 -2.47 -8.07 8.95
N THR A 93 -2.74 -9.32 9.31
CA THR A 93 -2.85 -10.44 8.35
C THR A 93 -4.00 -10.19 7.37
N VAL A 94 -5.20 -9.91 7.87
CA VAL A 94 -6.37 -9.60 7.04
C VAL A 94 -6.12 -8.37 6.15
N LEU A 95 -5.44 -7.35 6.66
CA LEU A 95 -5.11 -6.16 5.88
C LEU A 95 -4.16 -6.50 4.71
N ILE A 96 -3.20 -7.39 4.92
CA ILE A 96 -2.26 -7.84 3.89
C ILE A 96 -2.97 -8.67 2.82
N GLU A 97 -3.89 -9.55 3.21
CA GLU A 97 -4.70 -10.33 2.27
C GLU A 97 -5.58 -9.40 1.41
N ILE A 98 -6.23 -8.41 2.03
CA ILE A 98 -7.00 -7.39 1.31
C ILE A 98 -6.10 -6.57 0.37
N GLU A 99 -4.88 -6.19 0.80
CA GLU A 99 -3.89 -5.54 -0.07
C GLU A 99 -3.59 -6.42 -1.29
N GLY A 100 -3.37 -7.72 -1.08
CA GLY A 100 -3.14 -8.70 -2.14
C GLY A 100 -4.29 -8.75 -3.14
N ILE A 101 -5.53 -8.85 -2.65
CA ILE A 101 -6.75 -8.88 -3.47
C ILE A 101 -6.89 -7.59 -4.30
N LEU A 102 -6.77 -6.42 -3.65
CA LEU A 102 -6.93 -5.13 -4.33
C LEU A 102 -5.86 -4.91 -5.41
N ASN A 103 -4.65 -5.45 -5.20
CA ASN A 103 -3.58 -5.37 -6.19
C ASN A 103 -3.62 -6.49 -7.24
N SER A 104 -4.39 -7.56 -7.01
CA SER A 104 -4.62 -8.64 -7.99
C SER A 104 -5.85 -8.41 -8.85
N ARG A 105 -6.63 -7.35 -8.59
CA ARG A 105 -7.86 -7.05 -9.34
C ARG A 105 -7.56 -6.84 -10.83
N PRO A 106 -8.36 -7.42 -11.74
CA PRO A 106 -8.21 -7.21 -13.18
C PRO A 106 -8.53 -5.75 -13.56
N LEU A 107 -7.67 -5.14 -14.37
CA LEU A 107 -7.86 -3.81 -14.96
C LEU A 107 -8.23 -3.91 -16.45
N SER A 108 -7.56 -4.77 -17.19
CA SER A 108 -7.77 -4.99 -18.63
C SER A 108 -7.24 -6.36 -19.02
N PRO A 109 -7.81 -7.04 -20.03
CA PRO A 109 -7.15 -8.16 -20.69
C PRO A 109 -5.77 -7.73 -21.24
N LEU A 110 -4.79 -8.64 -21.21
CA LEU A 110 -3.46 -8.41 -21.82
C LEU A 110 -3.42 -8.80 -23.30
N SER A 111 -4.35 -9.66 -23.72
CA SER A 111 -4.46 -10.19 -25.08
C SER A 111 -5.89 -10.06 -25.58
N SER A 112 -6.03 -10.09 -26.91
CA SER A 112 -7.31 -10.18 -27.61
C SER A 112 -7.72 -11.63 -27.87
N ASP A 113 -6.87 -12.62 -27.55
CA ASP A 113 -7.19 -14.03 -27.68
C ASP A 113 -8.27 -14.42 -26.66
N PRO A 114 -9.44 -14.93 -27.09
CA PRO A 114 -10.49 -15.35 -26.17
C PRO A 114 -10.10 -16.52 -25.27
N ASN A 115 -9.01 -17.24 -25.55
CA ASN A 115 -8.49 -18.33 -24.72
C ASN A 115 -7.39 -17.87 -23.75
N ASP A 116 -6.98 -16.61 -23.80
CA ASP A 116 -6.02 -16.03 -22.87
C ASP A 116 -6.76 -15.34 -21.71
N PHE A 117 -6.69 -15.94 -20.53
CA PHE A 117 -7.33 -15.42 -19.32
C PHE A 117 -6.41 -14.49 -18.50
N THR A 118 -5.23 -14.15 -19.02
CA THR A 118 -4.32 -13.23 -18.33
C THR A 118 -4.85 -11.80 -18.38
N CYS A 119 -4.67 -11.08 -17.28
CA CYS A 119 -5.12 -9.70 -17.16
C CYS A 119 -4.05 -8.82 -16.55
N LEU A 120 -4.03 -7.56 -16.98
CA LEU A 120 -3.26 -6.52 -16.36
C LEU A 120 -3.88 -6.20 -15.00
N THR A 121 -3.07 -6.16 -13.97
CA THR A 121 -3.47 -5.87 -12.59
C THR A 121 -2.59 -4.77 -12.00
N PRO A 122 -3.00 -4.09 -10.91
CA PRO A 122 -2.12 -3.16 -10.21
C PRO A 122 -0.79 -3.80 -9.79
N GLY A 123 -0.79 -5.10 -9.45
CA GLY A 123 0.39 -5.88 -9.10
C GLY A 123 1.49 -5.80 -10.15
N HIS A 124 1.14 -5.85 -11.44
CA HIS A 124 2.09 -5.71 -12.54
C HIS A 124 2.87 -4.40 -12.48
N PHE A 125 2.23 -3.29 -12.08
CA PHE A 125 2.91 -2.01 -11.92
C PHE A 125 3.75 -1.93 -10.64
N LEU A 126 3.39 -2.70 -9.62
CA LEU A 126 4.05 -2.66 -8.31
C LEU A 126 5.27 -3.57 -8.20
N ILE A 127 5.22 -4.75 -8.82
CA ILE A 127 6.28 -5.77 -8.73
C ILE A 127 6.73 -6.33 -10.08
N GLY A 128 6.09 -5.92 -11.19
CA GLY A 128 6.41 -6.40 -12.53
C GLY A 128 5.71 -7.70 -12.95
N ASP A 129 4.87 -8.28 -12.09
CA ASP A 129 4.24 -9.60 -12.28
C ASP A 129 2.89 -9.68 -11.53
N PRO A 130 1.99 -10.65 -11.82
CA PRO A 130 0.82 -10.90 -10.99
C PRO A 130 1.20 -11.27 -9.56
N ILE A 131 0.44 -10.75 -8.60
CA ILE A 131 0.54 -11.21 -7.22
C ILE A 131 -0.17 -12.56 -7.14
N THR A 132 0.57 -13.59 -6.72
CA THR A 132 0.07 -14.95 -6.56
C THR A 132 0.26 -15.43 -5.13
N SER A 133 -0.57 -16.38 -4.71
CA SER A 133 -0.44 -17.07 -3.42
C SER A 133 -0.49 -18.58 -3.65
N ILE A 134 0.03 -19.35 -2.70
CA ILE A 134 -0.12 -20.79 -2.70
C ILE A 134 -1.59 -21.15 -2.42
N PRO A 135 -2.13 -22.24 -3.02
CA PRO A 135 -3.47 -22.70 -2.70
C PRO A 135 -3.58 -23.06 -1.21
N GLU A 136 -4.62 -22.57 -0.55
CA GLU A 136 -4.87 -22.82 0.87
C GLU A 136 -5.88 -23.96 1.07
N ILE A 137 -5.76 -24.66 2.21
CA ILE A 137 -6.68 -25.74 2.58
C ILE A 137 -8.04 -25.13 2.93
N ASN A 138 -9.11 -25.65 2.35
CA ASN A 138 -10.45 -25.20 2.66
C ASN A 138 -10.83 -25.59 4.10
N VAL A 139 -11.04 -24.57 4.94
CA VAL A 139 -11.39 -24.71 6.36
C VAL A 139 -12.81 -24.23 6.69
N MET A 140 -13.65 -23.97 5.69
CA MET A 140 -15.01 -23.43 5.88
C MET A 140 -15.87 -24.28 6.83
N ASN A 141 -15.72 -25.60 6.75
CA ASN A 141 -16.49 -26.56 7.56
C ASN A 141 -15.83 -26.89 8.91
N VAL A 142 -14.66 -26.32 9.21
CA VAL A 142 -13.94 -26.57 10.47
C VAL A 142 -14.42 -25.57 11.52
N PRO A 143 -14.87 -26.02 12.70
CA PRO A 143 -15.23 -25.16 13.82
C PRO A 143 -14.08 -24.23 14.25
N ASP A 144 -14.40 -22.98 14.59
CA ASP A 144 -13.38 -21.94 14.84
C ASP A 144 -12.44 -22.28 16.00
N ASN A 145 -12.94 -22.98 17.02
CA ASN A 145 -12.14 -23.44 18.16
C ASN A 145 -11.09 -24.51 17.79
N ARG A 146 -11.15 -25.09 16.59
CA ARG A 146 -10.15 -26.04 16.07
C ARG A 146 -9.19 -25.40 15.07
N LEU A 147 -9.39 -24.13 14.72
CA LEU A 147 -8.55 -23.42 13.78
C LEU A 147 -7.34 -22.83 14.49
N LYS A 148 -6.19 -22.96 13.83
CA LYS A 148 -5.03 -22.13 14.17
C LYS A 148 -5.34 -20.68 13.83
N PHE A 149 -4.63 -19.79 14.50
CA PHE A 149 -4.67 -18.34 14.29
C PHE A 149 -4.80 -17.92 12.81
N TRP A 150 -3.91 -18.40 11.93
CA TRP A 150 -3.89 -17.99 10.53
C TRP A 150 -5.06 -18.57 9.73
N GLN A 151 -5.50 -19.79 10.08
CA GLN A 151 -6.65 -20.42 9.43
C GLN A 151 -7.96 -19.70 9.75
N LEU A 152 -8.03 -19.08 10.94
CA LEU A 152 -9.17 -18.25 11.30
C LEU A 152 -9.21 -17.00 10.42
N CYS A 153 -8.07 -16.35 10.14
CA CYS A 153 -8.00 -15.22 9.22
C CYS A 153 -8.40 -15.62 7.80
N THR A 154 -7.89 -16.74 7.27
CA THR A 154 -8.27 -17.27 5.95
C THR A 154 -9.76 -17.58 5.83
N LYS A 155 -10.39 -18.05 6.92
CA LYS A 155 -11.80 -18.46 6.91
C LYS A 155 -12.77 -17.28 6.86
N MET A 156 -12.36 -16.12 7.37
CA MET A 156 -13.16 -14.89 7.41
C MET A 156 -13.45 -14.35 6.00
#